data_AF-A0A246FQV8-F1
#
_entry.id   AF-A0A246FQV8-F1
#
_cell.length_a   1.000
_cell.length_b   1.000
_cell.length_c   1.000
_cell.angle_alpha   90.00
_cell.angle_beta   90.00
_cell.angle_gamma   90.00
#
_symmetry.space_group_name_H-M   'P 1'
#
loop_
_entity.id
_entity.type
_entity.pdbx_description
1 polymer ?
#
loop_
_entity_poly.entity_id
_entity_poly.type
_entity_poly.pdbx_seq_one_letter_code
_entity_poly.pdbx_strand_id
1 'polypeptide(L)'
;MRGGGLVLLLWLLGLSPARATHIVGGEMDLQYLRDDQYQLTLTLYFDAVNGSPGALDNDLMASIFEKGSNLRKFDILLPLTTNTLVQYTNPACSSPSLITRKLIYTRTITLTAQSYANPSGYYAAVERCCRNQGISNIVNPGGAGQAFYLEFPPVVRNGQALRNSTPRIFPPLSDYACRGELFYYSFGGADADGDSLVYDLVTPYNGSSSTAVPKPGVASAAPYNLVQWMPGLSATNQIPGNPTLSIGRQSGRLEVRPTQLGLFVFGVRCTEYRKGVRLGETRRDFQLKVIPCPTNARPKALLQLPGGGKKLYQPGRDTLRLTPTGNRCVTLAFTDPDPASALTFSLSPVNFTGPLPTLSVVQGTVRTPGQPDTVVSQLCFPACLNTKGKVYLLDVIVADNGCSLPQRDTVRVAFTAAPLPNGPPQLLSTAALPLRARVGDVITFDLTATDPDNDPLTLTMTGRGFAPASLGAPLRWAPTATSCAAVSAGPWIAGP
;
A
#
# COMPACT_ATOMS: atom_id res chain seq x y z
N MET A 1 19.89 70.21 39.74
CA MET A 1 19.23 70.19 38.42
C MET A 1 19.73 68.97 37.67
N ARG A 2 18.76 68.17 37.25
CA ARG A 2 18.76 66.91 36.49
C ARG A 2 20.06 66.54 35.75
N GLY A 3 20.64 65.41 36.16
CA GLY A 3 21.44 64.56 35.29
C GLY A 3 20.54 63.84 34.30
N GLY A 4 20.97 63.77 33.05
CA GLY A 4 20.24 63.11 31.99
C GLY A 4 21.16 62.93 30.80
N GLY A 5 21.60 61.70 30.57
CA GLY A 5 22.40 61.39 29.38
C GLY A 5 23.29 60.18 29.55
N LEU A 6 22.75 59.02 29.93
CA LEU A 6 23.43 57.73 29.66
C LEU A 6 22.49 56.51 29.85
N VAL A 7 21.28 56.51 29.30
CA VAL A 7 20.39 55.32 29.34
C VAL A 7 19.70 55.07 27.99
N LEU A 8 20.43 55.17 26.88
CA LEU A 8 19.87 54.84 25.56
C LEU A 8 20.83 54.08 24.64
N LEU A 9 21.74 53.26 25.20
CA LEU A 9 22.68 52.47 24.38
C LEU A 9 22.79 50.97 24.78
N LEU A 10 21.83 50.44 25.55
CA LEU A 10 21.85 49.06 26.05
C LEU A 10 20.59 48.24 25.70
N TRP A 11 19.83 48.68 24.69
CA TRP A 11 18.62 48.00 24.19
C TRP A 11 18.75 47.50 22.74
N LEU A 12 19.98 47.21 22.28
CA LEU A 12 20.24 46.72 20.91
C LEU A 12 21.00 45.38 20.83
N LEU A 13 21.25 44.70 21.96
CA LEU A 13 21.99 43.42 21.97
C LEU A 13 21.12 42.30 22.56
N GLY A 14 20.07 41.94 21.83
CA GLY A 14 19.19 40.83 22.19
C GLY A 14 18.48 40.16 21.03
N LEU A 15 18.89 40.42 19.78
CA LEU A 15 18.39 39.67 18.63
C LEU A 15 19.06 38.30 18.64
N SER A 16 18.42 37.34 19.30
CA SER A 16 18.75 35.93 19.13
C SER A 16 18.61 35.60 17.64
N PRO A 17 19.62 34.95 17.00
CA PRO A 17 19.48 34.56 15.61
C PRO A 17 18.27 33.63 15.51
N ALA A 18 17.26 34.03 14.72
CA ALA A 18 16.15 33.16 14.39
C ALA A 18 16.71 31.89 13.76
N ARG A 19 16.70 30.79 14.50
CA ARG A 19 17.22 29.51 14.02
C ARG A 19 16.21 28.96 13.02
N ALA A 20 16.56 28.99 11.75
CA ALA A 20 15.77 28.40 10.68
C ALA A 20 15.83 26.86 10.81
N THR A 21 14.81 26.26 11.41
CA THR A 21 14.55 24.82 11.38
C THR A 21 13.18 24.63 10.78
N HIS A 22 13.01 23.85 9.71
CA HIS A 22 11.66 23.56 9.21
C HIS A 22 11.57 22.48 8.12
N ILE A 23 12.61 22.25 7.32
CA ILE A 23 12.45 21.34 6.18
C ILE A 23 12.77 19.90 6.61
N VAL A 24 11.77 19.02 6.44
CA VAL A 24 11.86 17.57 6.68
C VAL A 24 12.50 16.87 5.47
N GLY A 25 12.16 17.34 4.27
CA GLY A 25 12.66 16.77 3.03
C GLY A 25 11.82 17.21 1.84
N GLY A 26 11.94 16.50 0.73
CA GLY A 26 11.17 16.78 -0.47
C GLY A 26 11.83 16.24 -1.73
N GLU A 27 11.11 16.39 -2.83
CA GLU A 27 11.47 15.89 -4.15
C GLU A 27 10.82 16.73 -5.24
N MET A 28 11.33 16.60 -6.45
CA MET A 28 10.71 17.17 -7.64
C MET A 28 10.32 16.09 -8.63
N ASP A 29 9.26 16.35 -9.38
CA ASP A 29 8.81 15.56 -10.52
C ASP A 29 8.43 16.44 -11.70
N LEU A 30 8.60 15.90 -12.91
CA LEU A 30 8.24 16.52 -14.18
C LEU A 30 7.36 15.54 -14.97
N GLN A 31 6.16 15.96 -15.31
CA GLN A 31 5.14 15.08 -15.88
C GLN A 31 4.70 15.58 -17.25
N TYR A 32 4.78 14.72 -18.27
CA TYR A 32 4.29 15.06 -19.59
C TYR A 32 2.76 15.21 -19.58
N LEU A 33 2.24 16.28 -20.17
CA LEU A 33 0.79 16.51 -20.29
C LEU A 33 0.33 16.28 -21.73
N ARG A 34 0.75 17.15 -22.64
CA ARG A 34 0.43 17.11 -24.08
C ARG A 34 1.41 17.99 -24.84
N ASP A 35 1.67 17.66 -26.10
CA ASP A 35 2.50 18.44 -27.01
C ASP A 35 3.89 18.77 -26.43
N ASP A 36 4.14 20.03 -26.08
CA ASP A 36 5.34 20.53 -25.43
C ASP A 36 5.10 20.94 -23.96
N GLN A 37 3.91 20.66 -23.42
CA GLN A 37 3.50 21.02 -22.06
C GLN A 37 3.85 19.93 -21.06
N TYR A 38 4.52 20.35 -20.00
CA TYR A 38 4.89 19.52 -18.86
C TYR A 38 4.47 20.19 -17.56
N GLN A 39 4.08 19.40 -16.55
CA GLN A 39 3.87 19.90 -15.20
C GLN A 39 5.14 19.69 -14.38
N LEU A 40 5.77 20.79 -13.96
CA LEU A 40 6.89 20.76 -13.01
C LEU A 40 6.33 20.92 -11.60
N THR A 41 6.68 19.99 -10.71
CA THR A 41 6.21 19.97 -9.33
C THR A 41 7.39 19.82 -8.36
N LEU A 42 7.36 20.61 -7.28
CA LEU A 42 8.14 20.40 -6.08
C LEU A 42 7.18 20.00 -4.96
N THR A 43 7.41 18.83 -4.37
CA THR A 43 6.76 18.42 -3.13
C THR A 43 7.75 18.64 -1.99
N LEU A 44 7.41 19.52 -1.06
CA LEU A 44 8.23 19.84 0.11
C LEU A 44 7.54 19.37 1.39
N TYR A 45 8.30 18.71 2.26
CA TYR A 45 7.85 18.27 3.57
C TYR A 45 8.38 19.21 4.65
N PHE A 46 7.47 19.74 5.46
CA PHE A 46 7.75 20.79 6.43
C PHE A 46 7.37 20.34 7.84
N ASP A 47 8.24 20.58 8.82
CA ASP A 47 8.02 20.29 10.24
C ASP A 47 6.99 21.30 10.79
N ALA A 48 5.77 20.85 11.04
CA ALA A 48 4.69 21.69 11.54
C ALA A 48 4.81 22.04 13.02
N VAL A 49 5.71 21.36 13.76
CA VAL A 49 5.90 21.52 15.20
C VAL A 49 7.00 22.53 15.49
N ASN A 50 8.18 22.32 14.89
CA ASN A 50 9.38 23.13 15.13
C ASN A 50 9.69 24.10 13.99
N GLY A 51 8.92 24.02 12.90
CA GLY A 51 9.08 24.88 11.73
C GLY A 51 8.76 26.34 12.01
N SER A 52 9.65 27.25 11.63
CA SER A 52 9.33 28.69 11.68
C SER A 52 8.19 29.03 10.71
N PRO A 53 7.06 29.63 11.16
CA PRO A 53 5.96 29.95 10.27
C PRO A 53 6.34 30.87 9.11
N GLY A 54 7.32 31.76 9.30
CA GLY A 54 7.85 32.64 8.25
C GLY A 54 8.65 31.92 7.17
N ALA A 55 8.92 30.62 7.34
CA ALA A 55 9.55 29.78 6.34
C ALA A 55 8.54 28.99 5.49
N LEU A 56 7.23 29.20 5.69
CA LEU A 56 6.18 28.71 4.79
C LEU A 56 6.07 29.66 3.60
N ASP A 57 6.87 29.41 2.57
CA ASP A 57 6.88 30.23 1.37
C ASP A 57 5.63 29.99 0.51
N ASN A 58 5.03 31.07 -0.03
CA ASN A 58 3.92 30.97 -0.97
C ASN A 58 4.36 30.61 -2.40
N ASP A 59 5.67 30.61 -2.65
CA ASP A 59 6.27 30.28 -3.93
C ASP A 59 7.76 29.91 -3.74
N LEU A 60 8.32 29.18 -4.69
CA LEU A 60 9.75 28.89 -4.79
C LEU A 60 10.20 29.02 -6.24
N MET A 61 11.46 29.42 -6.46
CA MET A 61 12.02 29.52 -7.81
C MET A 61 12.74 28.22 -8.19
N ALA A 62 12.30 27.59 -9.27
CA ALA A 62 13.03 26.51 -9.93
C ALA A 62 13.88 27.07 -11.08
N SER A 63 15.06 26.51 -11.28
CA SER A 63 15.91 26.86 -12.42
C SER A 63 16.24 25.61 -13.22
N ILE A 64 16.08 25.67 -14.55
CA ILE A 64 16.42 24.59 -15.48
C ILE A 64 17.77 24.89 -16.12
N PHE A 65 18.62 23.87 -16.19
CA PHE A 65 19.95 23.93 -16.76
C PHE A 65 20.17 22.81 -17.76
N GLU A 66 21.02 23.09 -18.74
CA GLU A 66 21.52 22.10 -19.67
C GLU A 66 22.63 21.26 -19.04
N LYS A 67 22.56 19.93 -19.15
CA LYS A 67 23.60 19.04 -18.61
C LYS A 67 24.88 19.11 -19.43
N GLY A 68 26.00 19.04 -18.73
CA GLY A 68 27.34 19.13 -19.30
C GLY A 68 27.87 20.56 -19.35
N SER A 69 27.08 21.50 -19.89
CA SER A 69 27.46 22.93 -19.96
C SER A 69 27.05 23.73 -18.72
N ASN A 70 26.08 23.24 -17.94
CA ASN A 70 25.43 23.98 -16.84
C ASN A 70 24.83 25.32 -17.27
N LEU A 71 24.53 25.48 -18.57
CA LEU A 71 23.90 26.69 -19.09
C LEU A 71 22.47 26.78 -18.54
N ARG A 72 22.17 27.87 -17.83
CA ARG A 72 20.82 28.18 -17.36
C ARG A 72 19.91 28.45 -18.56
N LYS A 73 18.83 27.70 -18.66
CA LYS A 73 17.83 27.81 -19.74
C LYS A 73 16.66 28.69 -19.33
N PHE A 74 16.15 28.50 -18.12
CA PHE A 74 14.92 29.15 -17.68
C PHE A 74 14.80 29.17 -16.15
N ASP A 75 14.19 30.22 -15.61
CA ASP A 75 13.80 30.34 -14.20
C ASP A 75 12.27 30.38 -14.12
N ILE A 76 11.71 29.56 -13.22
CA ILE A 76 10.28 29.25 -13.13
C ILE A 76 9.82 29.51 -11.70
N LEU A 77 8.96 30.51 -11.54
CA LEU A 77 8.25 30.70 -10.28
C LEU A 77 7.20 29.58 -10.13
N LEU A 78 7.37 28.74 -9.11
CA LEU A 78 6.43 27.69 -8.71
C LEU A 78 5.56 28.21 -7.56
N PRO A 79 4.28 28.54 -7.79
CA PRO A 79 3.36 28.93 -6.71
C PRO A 79 2.97 27.73 -5.85
N LEU A 80 2.76 27.96 -4.56
CA LEU A 80 2.16 26.99 -3.64
C LEU A 80 0.69 26.76 -4.02
N THR A 81 0.34 25.52 -4.36
CA THR A 81 -1.03 25.15 -4.74
C THR A 81 -1.73 24.32 -3.68
N THR A 82 -0.98 23.62 -2.82
CA THR A 82 -1.56 22.75 -1.81
C THR A 82 -0.72 22.76 -0.54
N ASN A 83 -1.39 22.81 0.59
CA ASN A 83 -0.76 22.79 1.91
C ASN A 83 -1.61 21.94 2.87
N THR A 84 -1.23 20.68 3.05
CA THR A 84 -2.00 19.68 3.82
C THR A 84 -1.13 18.99 4.85
N LEU A 85 -1.73 18.40 5.89
CA LEU A 85 -1.00 17.54 6.83
C LEU A 85 -0.78 16.14 6.23
N VAL A 86 0.42 15.58 6.43
CA VAL A 86 0.73 14.18 6.11
C VAL A 86 0.14 13.30 7.21
N GLN A 87 -0.74 12.39 6.81
CA GLN A 87 -1.38 11.47 7.73
C GLN A 87 -0.40 10.37 8.18
N TYR A 88 -0.61 9.87 9.40
CA TYR A 88 0.03 8.65 9.88
C TYR A 88 -0.62 7.42 9.26
N THR A 89 0.13 6.32 9.12
CA THR A 89 -0.46 5.02 8.70
C THR A 89 -1.58 4.61 9.64
N ASN A 90 -1.33 4.77 10.94
CA ASN A 90 -2.30 4.56 11.99
C ASN A 90 -2.47 5.86 12.78
N PRO A 91 -3.65 6.52 12.74
CA PRO A 91 -3.89 7.74 13.51
C PRO A 91 -3.63 7.62 15.02
N ALA A 92 -3.81 6.43 15.61
CA ALA A 92 -3.52 6.16 17.02
C ALA A 92 -2.02 6.28 17.34
N CYS A 93 -1.17 6.22 16.32
CA CYS A 93 0.27 6.36 16.42
C CYS A 93 0.75 7.79 16.21
N SER A 94 -0.18 8.73 16.01
CA SER A 94 0.18 10.13 15.86
C SER A 94 0.92 10.65 17.09
N SER A 95 2.01 11.36 16.84
CA SER A 95 2.82 11.98 17.89
C SER A 95 2.70 13.50 17.77
N PRO A 96 2.35 14.23 18.85
CA PRO A 96 2.30 15.69 18.83
C PRO A 96 3.68 16.31 18.58
N SER A 97 4.75 15.55 18.77
CA SER A 97 6.12 15.97 18.52
C SER A 97 6.61 15.72 17.10
N LEU A 98 5.80 15.09 16.25
CA LEU A 98 6.12 14.79 14.85
C LEU A 98 4.90 15.06 13.97
N ILE A 99 4.76 16.29 13.50
CA ILE A 99 3.67 16.66 12.59
C ILE A 99 4.32 17.22 11.33
N THR A 100 4.00 16.65 10.17
CA THR A 100 4.57 17.03 8.88
C THR A 100 3.50 17.63 7.98
N ARG A 101 3.79 18.78 7.35
CA ARG A 101 2.99 19.32 6.25
C ARG A 101 3.58 18.87 4.91
N LYS A 102 2.71 18.55 3.97
CA LYS A 102 3.01 18.40 2.54
C LYS A 102 2.64 19.70 1.83
N LEU A 103 3.65 20.36 1.28
CA LEU A 103 3.51 21.55 0.46
C LEU A 103 3.74 21.16 -1.00
N ILE A 104 2.82 21.52 -1.90
CA ILE A 104 2.96 21.26 -3.33
C ILE A 104 3.10 22.59 -4.04
N TYR A 105 4.22 22.79 -4.72
CA TYR A 105 4.48 23.92 -5.60
C TYR A 105 4.50 23.40 -7.02
N THR A 106 3.67 23.94 -7.91
CA THR A 106 3.56 23.39 -9.26
C THR A 106 3.24 24.44 -10.31
N ARG A 107 3.75 24.21 -11.52
CA ARG A 107 3.47 25.04 -12.69
C ARG A 107 3.56 24.22 -13.97
N THR A 108 2.66 24.50 -14.90
CA THR A 108 2.80 24.02 -16.27
C THR A 108 3.84 24.85 -17.01
N ILE A 109 4.79 24.17 -17.64
CA ILE A 109 5.90 24.75 -18.40
C ILE A 109 5.92 24.19 -19.82
N THR A 110 6.61 24.90 -20.71
CA THR A 110 6.72 24.56 -22.13
C THR A 110 8.17 24.18 -22.44
N LEU A 111 8.37 22.93 -22.89
CA LEU A 111 9.68 22.39 -23.25
C LEU A 111 9.71 22.11 -24.76
N THR A 112 10.12 23.10 -25.55
CA THR A 112 10.16 23.00 -27.02
C THR A 112 11.37 22.21 -27.53
N ALA A 113 11.21 21.53 -28.66
CA ALA A 113 12.30 20.77 -29.29
C ALA A 113 13.50 21.64 -29.68
N GLN A 114 13.29 22.92 -29.99
CA GLN A 114 14.38 23.86 -30.34
C GLN A 114 15.25 24.19 -29.13
N SER A 115 14.65 24.31 -27.95
CA SER A 115 15.35 24.71 -26.72
C SER A 115 15.89 23.52 -25.93
N TYR A 116 15.28 22.34 -26.09
CA TYR A 116 15.49 21.16 -25.25
C TYR A 116 15.96 19.90 -26.03
N ALA A 117 16.89 20.07 -26.98
CA ALA A 117 17.44 19.00 -27.82
C ALA A 117 18.79 18.43 -27.38
N ASN A 118 19.43 18.94 -26.33
CA ASN A 118 20.77 18.47 -25.94
C ASN A 118 20.75 16.98 -25.56
N PRO A 119 21.53 16.11 -26.24
CA PRO A 119 21.55 14.67 -25.96
C PRO A 119 21.89 14.29 -24.51
N SER A 120 22.63 15.13 -23.80
CA SER A 120 22.98 14.93 -22.39
C SER A 120 21.79 15.15 -21.43
N GLY A 121 20.72 15.77 -21.92
CA GLY A 121 19.52 16.12 -21.17
C GLY A 121 19.66 17.41 -20.35
N TYR A 122 18.78 17.54 -19.37
CA TYR A 122 18.61 18.75 -18.57
C TYR A 122 18.40 18.37 -17.11
N TYR A 123 18.61 19.34 -16.22
CA TYR A 123 18.21 19.20 -14.82
C TYR A 123 17.47 20.44 -14.35
N ALA A 124 16.56 20.25 -13.40
CA ALA A 124 15.90 21.34 -12.68
C ALA A 124 16.32 21.30 -11.22
N ALA A 125 16.50 22.48 -10.63
CA ALA A 125 16.83 22.60 -9.22
C ALA A 125 16.02 23.70 -8.52
N VAL A 126 15.68 23.45 -7.27
CA VAL A 126 15.15 24.44 -6.32
C VAL A 126 16.02 24.39 -5.07
N GLU A 127 16.36 25.56 -4.53
CA GLU A 127 17.14 25.64 -3.30
C GLU A 127 16.36 26.28 -2.16
N ARG A 128 16.46 25.69 -0.97
CA ARG A 128 15.89 26.25 0.25
C ARG A 128 16.67 25.84 1.48
N CYS A 129 16.94 26.83 2.34
CA CYS A 129 17.52 26.61 3.65
C CYS A 129 16.43 26.68 4.74
N CYS A 130 16.43 25.87 5.79
CA CYS A 130 17.47 24.92 6.18
C CYS A 130 16.82 23.64 6.68
N ARG A 131 17.61 22.57 6.69
CA ARG A 131 17.20 21.31 7.33
C ARG A 131 16.94 21.52 8.82
N ASN A 132 16.22 20.58 9.42
CA ASN A 132 15.97 20.59 10.85
C ASN A 132 17.29 20.48 11.65
N GLN A 133 17.52 21.40 12.60
CA GLN A 133 18.73 21.38 13.43
C GLN A 133 18.84 20.10 14.27
N GLY A 134 17.72 19.45 14.60
CA GLY A 134 17.69 18.22 15.38
C GLY A 134 18.24 16.98 14.66
N ILE A 135 18.61 17.07 13.38
CA ILE A 135 19.24 15.98 12.65
C ILE A 135 20.60 15.65 13.28
N SER A 136 20.83 14.37 13.57
CA SER A 136 21.97 13.92 14.35
C SER A 136 23.09 13.25 13.54
N ASN A 137 22.88 12.99 12.24
CA ASN A 137 23.84 12.24 11.42
C ASN A 137 24.69 13.09 10.45
N ILE A 138 24.50 14.40 10.39
CA ILE A 138 25.30 15.30 9.56
C ILE A 138 25.84 16.49 10.37
N VAL A 139 26.93 17.08 9.91
CA VAL A 139 27.53 18.28 10.49
C VAL A 139 26.70 19.51 10.12
N ASN A 140 26.45 20.37 11.11
CA ASN A 140 25.72 21.65 10.98
C ASN A 140 24.39 21.57 10.17
N PRO A 141 23.41 20.74 10.57
CA PRO A 141 22.18 20.55 9.79
C PRO A 141 21.39 21.85 9.58
N GLY A 142 21.30 22.70 10.61
CA GLY A 142 20.59 23.98 10.54
C GLY A 142 21.26 25.03 9.64
N GLY A 143 22.49 24.79 9.18
CA GLY A 143 23.17 25.60 8.17
C GLY A 143 23.29 24.92 6.81
N ALA A 144 22.82 23.67 6.66
CA ALA A 144 22.94 22.90 5.43
C ALA A 144 21.71 23.14 4.52
N GLY A 145 21.90 23.90 3.44
CA GLY A 145 20.88 24.17 2.44
C GLY A 145 20.45 22.92 1.68
N GLN A 146 19.17 22.79 1.37
CA GLN A 146 18.66 21.74 0.49
C GLN A 146 18.67 22.20 -0.96
N ALA A 147 19.10 21.30 -1.84
CA ALA A 147 18.92 21.41 -3.28
C ALA A 147 18.02 20.26 -3.73
N PHE A 148 16.76 20.57 -4.01
CA PHE A 148 15.83 19.65 -4.66
C PHE A 148 16.22 19.57 -6.13
N TYR A 149 16.37 18.35 -6.65
CA TYR A 149 17.03 18.13 -7.94
C TYR A 149 16.35 16.99 -8.70
N LEU A 150 16.10 17.23 -9.99
CA LEU A 150 15.66 16.19 -10.94
C LEU A 150 16.42 16.33 -12.26
N GLU A 151 16.65 15.22 -12.95
CA GLU A 151 17.13 15.18 -14.32
C GLU A 151 16.06 14.63 -15.25
N PHE A 152 16.02 15.15 -16.48
CA PHE A 152 15.14 14.68 -17.53
C PHE A 152 15.86 14.65 -18.90
N PRO A 153 15.44 13.77 -19.82
CA PRO A 153 16.09 13.64 -21.12
C PRO A 153 15.79 14.86 -22.03
N PRO A 154 16.45 15.00 -23.19
CA PRO A 154 15.95 15.92 -24.21
C PRO A 154 14.53 15.53 -24.64
N VAL A 155 13.74 16.52 -25.06
CA VAL A 155 12.35 16.29 -25.54
C VAL A 155 12.29 15.81 -26.99
N VAL A 156 13.44 15.73 -27.66
CA VAL A 156 13.61 15.22 -29.02
C VAL A 156 14.88 14.37 -29.09
N ARG A 157 14.81 13.22 -29.76
CA ARG A 157 15.95 12.34 -30.01
C ARG A 157 15.84 11.78 -31.42
N ASN A 158 16.90 11.92 -32.23
CA ASN A 158 16.93 11.49 -33.62
C ASN A 158 15.76 12.04 -34.47
N GLY A 159 15.39 13.30 -34.25
CA GLY A 159 14.28 13.97 -34.95
C GLY A 159 12.88 13.52 -34.52
N GLN A 160 12.76 12.60 -33.55
CA GLN A 160 11.49 12.13 -33.00
C GLN A 160 11.26 12.70 -31.61
N ALA A 161 9.99 13.01 -31.28
CA ALA A 161 9.63 13.46 -29.95
C ALA A 161 9.95 12.37 -28.91
N LEU A 162 10.66 12.75 -27.86
CA LEU A 162 10.93 11.91 -26.69
C LEU A 162 10.09 12.44 -25.53
N ARG A 163 8.90 11.86 -25.37
CA ARG A 163 7.99 12.17 -24.27
C ARG A 163 8.35 11.33 -23.05
N ASN A 164 8.50 11.99 -21.91
CA ASN A 164 8.88 11.34 -20.67
C ASN A 164 8.24 12.01 -19.46
N SER A 165 7.69 11.23 -18.54
CA SER A 165 7.31 11.66 -17.20
C SER A 165 8.26 11.03 -16.20
N THR A 166 8.93 11.83 -15.38
CA THR A 166 9.81 11.29 -14.34
C THR A 166 9.03 10.44 -13.34
N PRO A 167 9.68 9.53 -12.60
CA PRO A 167 8.98 8.69 -11.63
C PRO A 167 8.37 9.54 -10.52
N ARG A 168 7.11 9.25 -10.15
CA ARG A 168 6.48 9.81 -8.94
C ARG A 168 6.78 8.90 -7.77
N ILE A 169 7.61 9.35 -6.83
CA ILE A 169 7.91 8.59 -5.60
C ILE A 169 6.70 8.71 -4.66
N PHE A 170 6.19 7.58 -4.13
CA PHE A 170 5.04 7.60 -3.21
C PHE A 170 5.32 8.53 -2.01
N PRO A 171 4.34 9.35 -1.58
CA PRO A 171 4.54 10.25 -0.45
C PRO A 171 4.95 9.43 0.78
N PRO A 172 5.92 9.91 1.58
CA PRO A 172 6.20 9.28 2.85
C PRO A 172 5.05 9.54 3.82
N LEU A 173 4.82 8.58 4.70
CA LEU A 173 3.90 8.71 5.82
C LEU A 173 4.63 9.38 6.99
N SER A 174 3.88 9.98 7.92
CA SER A 174 4.44 10.65 9.11
C SER A 174 5.00 9.69 10.17
N ASP A 175 5.34 8.45 9.79
CA ASP A 175 5.70 7.38 10.71
C ASP A 175 7.14 7.53 11.25
N TYR A 176 7.41 6.86 12.37
CA TYR A 176 8.70 6.82 13.03
C TYR A 176 9.21 5.38 13.17
N ALA A 177 10.52 5.24 13.36
CA ALA A 177 11.16 3.97 13.67
C ALA A 177 11.35 3.78 15.19
N CYS A 178 11.23 2.54 15.66
CA CYS A 178 11.56 2.17 17.03
C CYS A 178 13.00 1.66 17.11
N ARG A 179 13.77 2.10 18.12
CA ARG A 179 15.11 1.56 18.36
C ARG A 179 15.04 0.06 18.65
N GLY A 180 15.85 -0.72 17.95
CA GLY A 180 15.97 -2.18 18.12
C GLY A 180 14.95 -2.99 17.31
N GLU A 181 13.92 -2.35 16.77
CA GLU A 181 12.92 -3.01 15.93
C GLU A 181 13.27 -2.86 14.45
N LEU A 182 12.95 -3.88 13.66
CA LEU A 182 13.05 -3.72 12.21
C LEU A 182 12.03 -2.68 11.76
N PHE A 183 12.43 -1.78 10.88
CA PHE A 183 11.56 -0.83 10.20
C PHE A 183 11.76 -1.01 8.69
N TYR A 184 10.67 -1.04 7.94
CA TYR A 184 10.73 -1.04 6.49
C TYR A 184 9.60 -0.20 5.91
N TYR A 185 9.87 0.40 4.75
CA TYR A 185 8.89 1.23 4.05
C TYR A 185 9.09 1.12 2.54
N SER A 186 8.02 1.19 1.77
CA SER A 186 8.13 1.20 0.31
C SER A 186 8.34 2.62 -0.20
N PHE A 187 9.57 2.93 -0.64
CA PHE A 187 9.90 4.10 -1.46
C PHE A 187 9.76 3.80 -2.96
N GLY A 188 9.02 2.74 -3.33
CA GLY A 188 8.68 2.48 -4.72
C GLY A 188 8.11 3.73 -5.39
N GLY A 189 8.44 3.93 -6.66
CA GLY A 189 7.90 4.98 -7.49
C GLY A 189 6.93 4.38 -8.49
N ALA A 190 6.02 5.20 -8.98
CA ALA A 190 5.23 4.88 -10.16
C ALA A 190 5.81 5.60 -11.37
N ASP A 191 5.91 4.89 -12.48
CA ASP A 191 6.32 5.42 -13.78
C ASP A 191 5.13 5.37 -14.73
N ALA A 192 4.79 6.51 -15.34
CA ALA A 192 3.61 6.62 -16.21
C ALA A 192 3.85 6.04 -17.60
N ASP A 193 5.12 5.90 -18.01
CA ASP A 193 5.50 5.52 -19.37
C ASP A 193 5.96 4.04 -19.46
N GLY A 194 5.94 3.32 -18.34
CA GLY A 194 6.34 1.92 -18.26
C GLY A 194 7.85 1.70 -18.16
N ASP A 195 8.60 2.71 -17.72
CA ASP A 195 10.04 2.61 -17.55
C ASP A 195 10.43 1.81 -16.30
N SER A 196 11.60 1.19 -16.39
CA SER A 196 12.17 0.45 -15.26
C SER A 196 12.85 1.40 -14.28
N LEU A 197 12.58 1.22 -12.99
CA LEU A 197 13.08 2.07 -11.92
C LEU A 197 14.20 1.38 -11.14
N VAL A 198 15.25 2.14 -10.82
CA VAL A 198 16.39 1.69 -10.04
C VAL A 198 16.64 2.64 -8.89
N TYR A 199 16.81 2.08 -7.69
CA TYR A 199 16.96 2.83 -6.46
C TYR A 199 18.35 2.66 -5.85
N ASP A 200 18.89 3.75 -5.31
CA ASP A 200 20.10 3.74 -4.51
C ASP A 200 20.07 4.81 -3.39
N LEU A 201 20.79 4.53 -2.31
CA LEU A 201 20.99 5.48 -1.22
C LEU A 201 22.16 6.40 -1.57
N VAL A 202 21.92 7.70 -1.52
CA VAL A 202 22.90 8.74 -1.87
C VAL A 202 23.12 9.70 -0.71
N THR A 203 24.26 10.39 -0.72
CA THR A 203 24.45 11.51 0.21
C THR A 203 23.59 12.70 -0.26
N PRO A 204 22.79 13.33 0.62
CA PRO A 204 22.04 14.53 0.29
C PRO A 204 22.92 15.67 -0.25
N TYR A 205 22.38 16.45 -1.18
CA TYR A 205 23.07 17.66 -1.68
C TYR A 205 23.03 18.78 -0.63
N ASN A 206 24.15 19.44 -0.43
CA ASN A 206 24.27 20.67 0.31
C ASN A 206 24.28 21.84 -0.68
N GLY A 207 23.10 22.44 -0.88
CA GLY A 207 22.93 23.58 -1.78
C GLY A 207 23.74 24.80 -1.36
N SER A 208 23.72 25.82 -2.20
CA SER A 208 24.29 27.14 -1.99
C SER A 208 23.40 28.07 -1.13
N SER A 209 22.11 27.74 -0.93
CA SER A 209 21.26 28.44 0.04
C SER A 209 21.82 28.34 1.48
N SER A 210 21.64 29.40 2.27
CA SER A 210 22.22 29.52 3.62
C SER A 210 21.26 30.22 4.59
N THR A 211 21.59 30.28 5.88
CA THR A 211 20.78 31.04 6.86
C THR A 211 20.70 32.53 6.55
N ALA A 212 21.70 33.09 5.85
CA ALA A 212 21.70 34.49 5.43
C ALA A 212 20.85 34.73 4.16
N VAL A 213 20.85 33.77 3.24
CA VAL A 213 20.02 33.80 2.02
C VAL A 213 19.24 32.48 1.94
N PRO A 214 18.16 32.36 2.72
CA PRO A 214 17.53 31.06 2.94
C PRO A 214 16.59 30.66 1.80
N LYS A 215 16.07 31.64 1.04
CA LYS A 215 15.33 31.45 -0.21
C LYS A 215 16.03 32.27 -1.31
N PRO A 216 16.99 31.70 -2.05
CA PRO A 216 17.64 32.42 -3.14
C PRO A 216 16.65 32.70 -4.26
N GLY A 217 16.84 33.83 -4.96
CA GLY A 217 15.96 34.25 -6.05
C GLY A 217 15.99 33.32 -7.27
N VAL A 218 17.05 32.53 -7.41
CA VAL A 218 17.24 31.47 -8.42
C VAL A 218 18.14 30.37 -7.84
N ALA A 219 18.01 29.13 -8.31
CA ALA A 219 18.92 28.05 -7.90
C ALA A 219 20.29 28.21 -8.55
N SER A 220 21.35 27.75 -7.89
CA SER A 220 22.72 27.68 -8.40
C SER A 220 22.87 26.49 -9.35
N ALA A 221 23.81 26.54 -10.29
CA ALA A 221 24.10 25.42 -11.16
C ALA A 221 24.88 24.31 -10.41
N ALA A 222 24.76 23.06 -10.88
CA ALA A 222 25.57 21.94 -10.43
C ALA A 222 27.07 22.16 -10.80
N PRO A 223 28.03 21.45 -10.18
CA PRO A 223 27.86 20.43 -9.13
C PRO A 223 27.50 21.05 -7.77
N TYR A 224 26.61 20.39 -7.05
CA TYR A 224 26.32 20.74 -5.65
C TYR A 224 27.31 20.05 -4.72
N ASN A 225 27.65 20.72 -3.63
CA ASN A 225 28.35 20.08 -2.53
C ASN A 225 27.48 18.98 -1.93
N LEU A 226 28.09 18.06 -1.19
CA LEU A 226 27.37 17.06 -0.40
C LEU A 226 27.32 17.50 1.07
N VAL A 227 26.30 17.05 1.79
CA VAL A 227 26.31 17.20 3.26
C VAL A 227 27.49 16.43 3.84
N GLN A 228 28.05 16.95 4.92
CA GLN A 228 29.14 16.28 5.63
C GLN A 228 28.56 15.34 6.69
N TRP A 229 28.85 14.06 6.59
CA TRP A 229 28.47 13.06 7.57
C TRP A 229 29.21 13.28 8.91
N MET A 230 28.54 12.95 10.02
CA MET A 230 29.25 12.81 11.31
C MET A 230 30.24 11.62 11.26
N PRO A 231 31.30 11.63 12.08
CA PRO A 231 32.28 10.53 12.12
C PRO A 231 31.61 9.15 12.29
N GLY A 232 32.03 8.17 11.47
CA GLY A 232 31.48 6.80 11.47
C GLY A 232 30.21 6.61 10.62
N LEU A 233 29.65 7.67 10.04
CA LEU A 233 28.50 7.63 9.14
C LEU A 233 28.92 7.91 7.70
N SER A 234 28.15 7.39 6.74
CA SER A 234 28.46 7.50 5.32
C SER A 234 27.24 7.19 4.46
N ALA A 235 27.34 7.31 3.14
CA ALA A 235 26.29 6.91 2.20
C ALA A 235 25.84 5.44 2.36
N THR A 236 26.73 4.56 2.84
CA THR A 236 26.43 3.13 3.08
C THR A 236 26.10 2.83 4.55
N ASN A 237 26.16 3.84 5.43
CA ASN A 237 25.80 3.75 6.84
C ASN A 237 25.16 5.07 7.29
N GLN A 238 23.98 5.37 6.77
CA GLN A 238 23.30 6.66 6.99
C GLN A 238 22.53 6.69 8.32
N ILE A 239 22.08 5.52 8.79
CA ILE A 239 21.40 5.33 10.08
C ILE A 239 22.05 4.14 10.79
N PRO A 240 22.72 4.36 11.94
CA PRO A 240 23.28 3.28 12.75
C PRO A 240 22.25 2.21 13.07
N GLY A 241 22.53 0.98 12.65
CA GLY A 241 21.59 -0.13 12.78
C GLY A 241 22.22 -1.49 12.52
N ASN A 242 21.49 -2.54 12.88
CA ASN A 242 21.85 -3.93 12.55
C ASN A 242 20.59 -4.72 12.09
N PRO A 243 20.25 -4.70 10.79
CA PRO A 243 21.00 -4.07 9.69
C PRO A 243 20.93 -2.53 9.69
N THR A 244 21.95 -1.88 9.09
CA THR A 244 21.92 -0.44 8.77
C THR A 244 20.92 -0.16 7.64
N LEU A 245 20.62 1.12 7.40
CA LEU A 245 19.69 1.51 6.35
C LEU A 245 20.14 0.99 4.97
N SER A 246 19.24 0.28 4.32
CA SER A 246 19.41 -0.25 2.96
C SER A 246 18.17 0.02 2.11
N ILE A 247 18.32 -0.06 0.78
CA ILE A 247 17.21 0.03 -0.17
C ILE A 247 17.26 -1.11 -1.18
N GLY A 248 16.11 -1.75 -1.41
CA GLY A 248 15.95 -2.73 -2.47
C GLY A 248 16.07 -2.07 -3.84
N ARG A 249 17.12 -2.41 -4.60
CA ARG A 249 17.47 -1.76 -5.87
C ARG A 249 16.34 -1.71 -6.91
N GLN A 250 15.45 -2.70 -6.92
CA GLN A 250 14.32 -2.80 -7.87
C GLN A 250 12.97 -2.49 -7.23
N SER A 251 12.84 -2.70 -5.92
CA SER A 251 11.57 -2.56 -5.21
C SER A 251 11.38 -1.20 -4.58
N GLY A 252 12.47 -0.44 -4.37
CA GLY A 252 12.44 0.78 -3.57
C GLY A 252 12.15 0.51 -2.09
N ARG A 253 12.21 -0.75 -1.61
CA ARG A 253 11.92 -1.07 -0.20
C ARG A 253 13.10 -0.65 0.67
N LEU A 254 12.89 0.34 1.55
CA LEU A 254 13.82 0.67 2.62
C LEU A 254 13.73 -0.35 3.75
N GLU A 255 14.86 -0.65 4.38
CA GLU A 255 14.94 -1.49 5.57
C GLU A 255 16.06 -1.01 6.50
N VAL A 256 15.76 -0.93 7.81
CA VAL A 256 16.73 -0.58 8.87
C VAL A 256 16.28 -1.17 10.19
N ARG A 257 17.21 -1.61 11.05
CA ARG A 257 16.94 -1.86 12.47
C ARG A 257 17.81 -0.92 13.31
N PRO A 258 17.33 0.29 13.64
CA PRO A 258 18.18 1.33 14.19
C PRO A 258 18.61 0.99 15.62
N THR A 259 19.88 1.23 15.94
CA THR A 259 20.46 0.99 17.27
C THR A 259 20.57 2.27 18.10
N GLN A 260 20.34 3.44 17.49
CA GLN A 260 20.48 4.74 18.12
C GLN A 260 19.20 5.56 17.99
N LEU A 261 18.87 6.32 19.04
CA LEU A 261 17.79 7.31 19.02
C LEU A 261 18.28 8.57 18.30
N GLY A 262 17.39 9.26 17.60
CA GLY A 262 17.76 10.48 16.88
C GLY A 262 16.81 10.83 15.75
N LEU A 263 17.15 11.89 15.02
CA LEU A 263 16.52 12.24 13.76
C LEU A 263 17.60 12.10 12.69
N PHE A 264 17.37 11.22 11.72
CA PHE A 264 18.39 10.88 10.73
C PHE A 264 17.92 11.33 9.36
N VAL A 265 18.76 12.06 8.63
CA VAL A 265 18.52 12.42 7.23
C VAL A 265 19.22 11.46 6.28
N PHE A 266 18.59 11.11 5.18
CA PHE A 266 19.18 10.31 4.11
C PHE A 266 18.63 10.72 2.74
N GLY A 267 19.39 10.42 1.69
CA GLY A 267 19.00 10.67 0.31
C GLY A 267 18.62 9.37 -0.40
N VAL A 268 17.49 9.37 -1.11
CA VAL A 268 17.09 8.30 -2.02
C VAL A 268 17.11 8.85 -3.44
N ARG A 269 17.79 8.16 -4.35
CA ARG A 269 17.73 8.42 -5.77
C ARG A 269 16.90 7.34 -6.45
N CYS A 270 15.99 7.76 -7.34
CA CYS A 270 15.27 6.90 -8.27
C CYS A 270 15.71 7.27 -9.69
N THR A 271 16.32 6.32 -10.40
CA THR A 271 16.74 6.47 -11.80
C THR A 271 15.81 5.69 -12.71
N GLU A 272 15.30 6.33 -13.75
CA GLU A 272 14.43 5.72 -14.77
C GLU A 272 15.24 5.27 -16.00
N TYR A 273 14.87 4.11 -16.53
CA TYR A 273 15.46 3.51 -17.72
C TYR A 273 14.39 3.04 -18.69
N ARG A 274 14.46 3.52 -19.93
CA ARG A 274 13.65 3.05 -21.06
C ARG A 274 14.46 2.14 -21.94
N LYS A 275 14.08 0.86 -21.99
CA LYS A 275 14.79 -0.17 -22.78
C LYS A 275 16.30 -0.21 -22.47
N GLY A 276 16.67 -0.06 -21.20
CA GLY A 276 18.07 -0.07 -20.73
C GLY A 276 18.82 1.27 -20.88
N VAL A 277 18.22 2.30 -21.49
CA VAL A 277 18.83 3.63 -21.61
C VAL A 277 18.34 4.53 -20.48
N ARG A 278 19.25 5.13 -19.71
CA ARG A 278 18.92 6.10 -18.66
C ARG A 278 18.24 7.33 -19.26
N LEU A 279 17.10 7.72 -18.70
CA LEU A 279 16.38 8.94 -19.12
C LEU A 279 16.60 10.09 -18.15
N GLY A 280 16.50 9.81 -16.86
CA GLY A 280 16.53 10.84 -15.82
C GLY A 280 16.71 10.25 -14.44
N GLU A 281 16.71 11.13 -13.44
CA GLU A 281 16.68 10.76 -12.04
C GLU A 281 15.82 11.76 -11.25
N THR A 282 15.17 11.29 -10.21
CA THR A 282 14.64 12.15 -9.15
C THR A 282 15.31 11.79 -7.83
N ARG A 283 15.49 12.79 -6.98
CA ARG A 283 16.13 12.64 -5.67
C ARG A 283 15.17 13.12 -4.60
N ARG A 284 15.10 12.36 -3.52
CA ARG A 284 14.37 12.72 -2.32
C ARG A 284 15.32 12.79 -1.14
N ASP A 285 15.30 13.92 -0.45
CA ASP A 285 15.80 14.03 0.92
C ASP A 285 14.69 13.59 1.87
N PHE A 286 15.01 12.73 2.85
CA PHE A 286 14.05 12.23 3.83
C PHE A 286 14.63 12.24 5.23
N GLN A 287 13.77 12.45 6.24
CA GLN A 287 14.13 12.36 7.65
C GLN A 287 13.34 11.26 8.35
N LEU A 288 14.04 10.36 9.02
CA LEU A 288 13.44 9.32 9.86
C LEU A 288 13.72 9.62 11.33
N LYS A 289 12.64 9.79 12.11
CA LYS A 289 12.74 9.90 13.56
C LYS A 289 12.82 8.49 14.17
N VAL A 290 13.82 8.25 15.02
CA VAL A 290 13.94 7.04 15.84
C VAL A 290 13.65 7.38 17.30
N ILE A 291 12.64 6.72 17.89
CA ILE A 291 12.19 6.96 19.26
C ILE A 291 12.28 5.68 20.12
N PRO A 292 12.33 5.81 21.47
CA PRO A 292 12.19 4.66 22.35
C PRO A 292 10.71 4.28 22.42
N CYS A 293 10.34 3.23 21.69
CA CYS A 293 8.97 2.70 21.74
C CYS A 293 8.81 1.72 22.90
N PRO A 294 7.58 1.53 23.40
CA PRO A 294 7.22 0.31 24.10
C PRO A 294 7.55 -0.91 23.22
N THR A 295 7.90 -2.02 23.84
CA THR A 295 8.06 -3.30 23.14
C THR A 295 6.73 -3.66 22.48
N ASN A 296 6.75 -3.97 21.19
CA ASN A 296 5.60 -4.49 20.46
C ASN A 296 5.80 -6.00 20.29
N ALA A 297 5.09 -6.79 21.09
CA ALA A 297 5.16 -8.22 21.03
C ALA A 297 4.51 -8.74 19.74
N ARG A 298 4.86 -9.97 19.35
CA ARG A 298 4.20 -10.58 18.19
C ARG A 298 2.85 -11.15 18.60
N PRO A 299 1.78 -10.90 17.82
CA PRO A 299 0.54 -11.64 17.98
C PRO A 299 0.81 -13.13 17.68
N LYS A 300 -0.12 -13.99 18.07
CA LYS A 300 -0.08 -15.42 17.78
C LYS A 300 -1.39 -15.86 17.16
N ALA A 301 -1.30 -16.63 16.08
CA ALA A 301 -2.40 -17.38 15.53
C ALA A 301 -2.27 -18.84 15.94
N LEU A 302 -3.34 -19.42 16.47
CA LEU A 302 -3.39 -20.82 16.88
C LEU A 302 -4.58 -21.48 16.20
N LEU A 303 -4.36 -22.61 15.53
CA LEU A 303 -5.41 -23.42 14.94
C LEU A 303 -5.68 -24.64 15.82
N GLN A 304 -6.94 -24.83 16.22
CA GLN A 304 -7.40 -26.01 16.94
C GLN A 304 -7.87 -27.08 15.95
N LEU A 305 -7.42 -28.31 16.13
CA LEU A 305 -7.85 -29.42 15.29
C LEU A 305 -9.32 -29.79 15.58
N PRO A 306 -10.10 -30.24 14.57
CA PRO A 306 -11.43 -30.80 14.78
C PRO A 306 -11.42 -31.97 15.78
N GLY A 307 -12.48 -32.12 16.58
CA GLY A 307 -12.68 -33.27 17.48
C GLY A 307 -12.63 -32.99 18.98
N GLY A 308 -12.72 -31.72 19.41
CA GLY A 308 -13.01 -31.34 20.81
C GLY A 308 -11.85 -31.45 21.81
N GLY A 309 -10.66 -31.90 21.38
CA GLY A 309 -9.46 -31.91 22.22
C GLY A 309 -8.71 -30.57 22.22
N LYS A 310 -7.92 -30.28 23.26
CA LYS A 310 -6.99 -29.13 23.34
C LYS A 310 -5.79 -29.23 22.35
N LYS A 311 -5.85 -30.11 21.35
CA LYS A 311 -4.73 -30.38 20.45
C LYS A 311 -4.64 -29.28 19.38
N LEU A 312 -3.52 -28.57 19.39
CA LEU A 312 -3.21 -27.55 18.40
C LEU A 312 -2.63 -28.19 17.14
N TYR A 313 -2.97 -27.62 15.99
CA TYR A 313 -2.39 -27.95 14.70
C TYR A 313 -0.91 -27.56 14.66
N GLN A 314 -0.07 -28.45 14.15
CA GLN A 314 1.37 -28.27 14.01
C GLN A 314 1.75 -28.06 12.53
N PRO A 315 2.13 -26.83 12.12
CA PRO A 315 2.58 -26.56 10.75
C PRO A 315 3.71 -27.50 10.31
N GLY A 316 3.61 -28.01 9.08
CA GLY A 316 4.60 -28.95 8.50
C GLY A 316 4.45 -30.40 8.95
N ARG A 317 3.64 -30.69 9.98
CA ARG A 317 3.37 -32.06 10.45
C ARG A 317 1.93 -32.49 10.19
N ASP A 318 0.97 -31.64 10.53
CA ASP A 318 -0.44 -31.96 10.42
C ASP A 318 -0.97 -31.58 9.03
N THR A 319 -2.03 -32.27 8.58
CA THR A 319 -2.78 -31.93 7.36
C THR A 319 -4.26 -32.09 7.65
N LEU A 320 -5.03 -31.02 7.48
CA LEU A 320 -6.48 -31.06 7.64
C LEU A 320 -7.10 -31.86 6.49
N ARG A 321 -7.85 -32.90 6.82
CA ARG A 321 -8.57 -33.74 5.85
C ARG A 321 -10.04 -33.37 5.86
N LEU A 322 -10.47 -32.57 4.90
CA LEU A 322 -11.84 -32.12 4.74
C LEU A 322 -12.62 -33.18 3.95
N THR A 323 -13.42 -33.96 4.66
CA THR A 323 -14.29 -34.98 4.08
C THR A 323 -15.64 -34.37 3.68
N PRO A 324 -16.44 -35.08 2.87
CA PRO A 324 -17.78 -34.59 2.50
C PRO A 324 -18.76 -34.52 3.67
N THR A 325 -18.68 -35.47 4.60
CA THR A 325 -19.64 -35.61 5.71
C THR A 325 -19.17 -34.99 7.03
N GLY A 326 -17.93 -34.47 7.07
CA GLY A 326 -17.34 -33.88 8.26
C GLY A 326 -17.57 -32.38 8.39
N ASN A 327 -17.39 -31.84 9.60
CA ASN A 327 -17.33 -30.39 9.80
C ASN A 327 -16.14 -29.80 9.01
N ARG A 328 -16.42 -28.83 8.15
CA ARG A 328 -15.42 -28.14 7.31
C ARG A 328 -15.02 -26.78 7.87
N CYS A 329 -15.37 -26.50 9.13
CA CYS A 329 -14.89 -25.35 9.87
C CYS A 329 -13.88 -25.77 10.93
N VAL A 330 -12.81 -24.98 11.08
CA VAL A 330 -11.83 -25.14 12.16
C VAL A 330 -11.75 -23.86 12.98
N THR A 331 -11.51 -24.00 14.28
CA THR A 331 -11.41 -22.85 15.19
C THR A 331 -10.00 -22.28 15.18
N LEU A 332 -9.91 -20.97 14.96
CA LEU A 332 -8.71 -20.17 15.15
C LEU A 332 -8.85 -19.35 16.43
N ALA A 333 -7.75 -19.26 17.17
CA ALA A 333 -7.60 -18.38 18.32
C ALA A 333 -6.44 -17.43 18.06
N PHE A 334 -6.71 -16.14 18.19
CA PHE A 334 -5.74 -15.07 18.01
C PHE A 334 -5.51 -14.36 19.33
N THR A 335 -4.24 -14.21 19.71
CA THR A 335 -3.84 -13.57 20.97
C THR A 335 -2.71 -12.60 20.74
N ASP A 336 -2.61 -11.61 21.59
CA ASP A 336 -1.48 -10.70 21.64
C ASP A 336 -1.23 -10.35 23.11
N PRO A 337 0.02 -10.36 23.62
CA PRO A 337 0.30 -10.02 25.00
C PRO A 337 0.20 -8.51 25.30
N ASP A 338 0.19 -7.65 24.28
CA ASP A 338 0.17 -6.20 24.46
C ASP A 338 -1.23 -5.69 24.85
N PRO A 339 -1.32 -4.70 25.76
CA PRO A 339 -2.60 -4.16 26.22
C PRO A 339 -3.32 -3.42 25.09
N ALA A 340 -4.64 -3.62 25.01
CA ALA A 340 -5.50 -3.02 23.99
C ALA A 340 -5.03 -3.23 22.53
N SER A 341 -4.42 -4.39 22.25
CA SER A 341 -3.95 -4.75 20.91
C SER A 341 -5.14 -4.99 19.97
N ALA A 342 -5.17 -4.24 18.86
CA ALA A 342 -6.17 -4.40 17.82
C ALA A 342 -5.59 -5.29 16.70
N LEU A 343 -6.23 -6.44 16.49
CA LEU A 343 -5.77 -7.47 15.59
C LEU A 343 -6.59 -7.47 14.29
N THR A 344 -5.90 -7.71 13.18
CA THR A 344 -6.49 -7.93 11.86
C THR A 344 -6.07 -9.30 11.32
N PHE A 345 -7.00 -10.00 10.66
CA PHE A 345 -6.80 -11.36 10.19
C PHE A 345 -6.98 -11.41 8.67
N SER A 346 -6.08 -12.11 8.00
CA SER A 346 -6.13 -12.26 6.54
C SER A 346 -5.69 -13.64 6.11
N LEU A 347 -6.07 -14.00 4.88
CA LEU A 347 -5.81 -15.29 4.28
C LEU A 347 -5.02 -15.09 2.98
N SER A 348 -3.98 -15.89 2.76
CA SER A 348 -3.19 -15.86 1.53
C SER A 348 -2.98 -17.27 0.98
N PRO A 349 -3.42 -17.58 -0.26
CA PRO A 349 -3.14 -18.87 -0.88
C PRO A 349 -1.65 -18.97 -1.24
N VAL A 350 -1.03 -20.12 -0.99
CA VAL A 350 0.41 -20.30 -1.22
C VAL A 350 0.70 -21.07 -2.52
N ASN A 351 0.04 -22.20 -2.73
CA ASN A 351 0.32 -23.11 -3.85
C ASN A 351 -0.92 -23.50 -4.65
N PHE A 352 -1.98 -22.70 -4.58
CA PHE A 352 -3.23 -22.98 -5.28
C PHE A 352 -3.94 -21.70 -5.71
N THR A 353 -4.81 -21.84 -6.71
CA THR A 353 -5.77 -20.82 -7.14
C THR A 353 -7.18 -21.40 -6.99
N GLY A 354 -8.13 -20.60 -6.53
CA GLY A 354 -9.50 -21.06 -6.32
C GLY A 354 -10.19 -20.34 -5.15
N PRO A 355 -11.36 -20.83 -4.73
CA PRO A 355 -12.10 -20.20 -3.64
C PRO A 355 -11.36 -20.37 -2.32
N LEU A 356 -11.18 -19.25 -1.60
CA LEU A 356 -10.61 -19.24 -0.26
C LEU A 356 -11.67 -19.63 0.78
N PRO A 357 -11.27 -20.21 1.93
CA PRO A 357 -12.14 -20.30 3.09
C PRO A 357 -12.50 -18.91 3.63
N THR A 358 -13.57 -18.85 4.42
CA THR A 358 -14.03 -17.61 5.06
C THR A 358 -13.69 -17.61 6.54
N LEU A 359 -13.41 -16.42 7.07
CA LEU A 359 -13.30 -16.18 8.51
C LEU A 359 -14.62 -15.63 9.04
N SER A 360 -15.13 -16.16 10.15
CA SER A 360 -16.32 -15.60 10.80
C SER A 360 -16.07 -14.23 11.41
N VAL A 361 -14.82 -13.93 11.78
CA VAL A 361 -14.36 -12.63 12.29
C VAL A 361 -13.03 -12.32 11.61
N VAL A 362 -12.86 -11.10 11.08
CA VAL A 362 -11.64 -10.66 10.36
C VAL A 362 -10.80 -9.65 11.16
N GLN A 363 -11.30 -9.20 12.32
CA GLN A 363 -10.61 -8.28 13.21
C GLN A 363 -11.16 -8.37 14.63
N GLY A 364 -10.38 -7.95 15.63
CA GLY A 364 -10.87 -7.82 17.00
C GLY A 364 -9.82 -7.22 17.94
N THR A 365 -10.23 -6.80 19.12
CA THR A 365 -9.32 -6.22 20.13
C THR A 365 -9.17 -7.19 21.30
N VAL A 366 -7.93 -7.38 21.76
CA VAL A 366 -7.62 -8.18 22.95
C VAL A 366 -7.05 -7.32 24.07
N ARG A 367 -7.16 -7.81 25.31
CA ARG A 367 -6.54 -7.19 26.51
C ARG A 367 -6.96 -5.74 26.76
N THR A 368 -8.23 -5.43 26.50
CA THR A 368 -8.89 -4.19 26.92
C THR A 368 -9.89 -4.52 28.02
N PRO A 369 -10.12 -3.66 29.03
CA PRO A 369 -11.18 -3.88 30.00
C PRO A 369 -12.53 -4.17 29.32
N GLY A 370 -13.16 -5.30 29.67
CA GLY A 370 -14.41 -5.75 29.07
C GLY A 370 -14.28 -6.50 27.73
N GLN A 371 -13.07 -6.71 27.22
CA GLN A 371 -12.79 -7.52 26.02
C GLN A 371 -12.08 -8.83 26.39
N PRO A 372 -12.21 -9.89 25.57
CA PRO A 372 -11.52 -11.15 25.83
C PRO A 372 -10.00 -11.04 25.60
N ASP A 373 -9.22 -11.89 26.25
CA ASP A 373 -7.77 -12.03 26.00
C ASP A 373 -7.46 -12.76 24.68
N THR A 374 -8.49 -13.23 23.98
CA THR A 374 -8.38 -14.03 22.76
C THR A 374 -9.55 -13.72 21.84
N VAL A 375 -9.25 -13.43 20.57
CA VAL A 375 -10.28 -13.36 19.53
C VAL A 375 -10.40 -14.73 18.88
N VAL A 376 -11.61 -15.27 18.82
CA VAL A 376 -11.89 -16.56 18.20
C VAL A 376 -12.58 -16.34 16.85
N SER A 377 -12.09 -17.01 15.81
CA SER A 377 -12.74 -17.02 14.49
C SER A 377 -12.87 -18.44 13.99
N GLN A 378 -13.98 -18.75 13.31
CA GLN A 378 -14.12 -19.98 12.52
C GLN A 378 -13.50 -19.76 11.15
N LEU A 379 -12.68 -20.71 10.69
CA LEU A 379 -12.18 -20.80 9.31
C LEU A 379 -12.98 -21.88 8.59
N CYS A 380 -13.91 -21.49 7.73
CA CYS A 380 -14.84 -22.40 7.07
C CYS A 380 -14.49 -22.59 5.60
N PHE A 381 -14.24 -23.83 5.20
CA PHE A 381 -13.87 -24.18 3.83
C PHE A 381 -15.12 -24.38 2.95
N PRO A 382 -15.11 -23.89 1.69
CA PRO A 382 -16.25 -24.05 0.78
C PRO A 382 -16.61 -25.52 0.56
N ALA A 383 -17.91 -25.80 0.42
CA ALA A 383 -18.45 -27.13 0.19
C ALA A 383 -17.91 -27.77 -1.10
N CYS A 384 -17.87 -26.98 -2.17
CA CYS A 384 -17.42 -27.43 -3.50
C CYS A 384 -15.89 -27.50 -3.64
N LEU A 385 -15.12 -27.21 -2.58
CA LEU A 385 -13.66 -27.21 -2.66
C LEU A 385 -13.14 -28.64 -2.84
N ASN A 386 -12.44 -28.86 -3.96
CA ASN A 386 -11.83 -30.14 -4.33
C ASN A 386 -10.33 -29.94 -4.60
N THR A 387 -9.47 -30.52 -3.78
CA THR A 387 -8.01 -30.46 -3.99
C THR A 387 -7.49 -31.58 -4.89
N LYS A 388 -8.36 -32.50 -5.33
CA LYS A 388 -8.04 -33.65 -6.19
C LYS A 388 -6.89 -34.50 -5.61
N GLY A 389 -6.91 -34.68 -4.28
CA GLY A 389 -5.89 -35.41 -3.53
C GLY A 389 -4.57 -34.65 -3.31
N LYS A 390 -4.40 -33.45 -3.87
CA LYS A 390 -3.22 -32.62 -3.63
C LYS A 390 -3.33 -31.87 -2.30
N VAL A 391 -2.18 -31.61 -1.67
CA VAL A 391 -2.10 -30.78 -0.46
C VAL A 391 -2.03 -29.31 -0.86
N TYR A 392 -3.02 -28.55 -0.44
CA TYR A 392 -3.04 -27.10 -0.58
C TYR A 392 -2.51 -26.45 0.70
N LEU A 393 -1.81 -25.33 0.54
CA LEU A 393 -1.21 -24.55 1.59
C LEU A 393 -1.86 -23.17 1.63
N LEU A 394 -2.39 -22.81 2.79
CA LEU A 394 -3.02 -21.53 3.08
C LEU A 394 -2.31 -20.87 4.25
N ASP A 395 -1.89 -19.63 4.08
CA ASP A 395 -1.37 -18.82 5.17
C ASP A 395 -2.53 -18.09 5.85
N VAL A 396 -2.69 -18.36 7.16
CA VAL A 396 -3.56 -17.58 8.04
C VAL A 396 -2.67 -16.58 8.78
N ILE A 397 -2.89 -15.30 8.53
CA ILE A 397 -2.03 -14.22 8.98
C ILE A 397 -2.79 -13.37 9.99
N VAL A 398 -2.18 -13.14 11.15
CA VAL A 398 -2.62 -12.13 12.11
C VAL A 398 -1.61 -10.99 12.14
N ALA A 399 -2.10 -9.76 12.15
CA ALA A 399 -1.30 -8.56 12.35
C ALA A 399 -1.87 -7.73 13.51
N ASP A 400 -1.00 -7.17 14.33
CA ASP A 400 -1.38 -6.23 15.39
C ASP A 400 -1.52 -4.78 14.86
N ASN A 401 -1.63 -3.82 15.76
CA ASN A 401 -1.69 -2.39 15.48
C ASN A 401 -0.43 -1.62 15.91
N GLY A 402 0.72 -2.29 16.01
CA GLY A 402 2.00 -1.70 16.39
C GLY A 402 2.40 -0.52 15.50
N CYS A 403 2.86 0.58 16.11
CA CYS A 403 2.98 1.85 15.42
C CYS A 403 4.12 1.96 14.41
N SER A 404 5.32 1.52 14.79
CA SER A 404 6.48 1.63 13.89
C SER A 404 6.43 0.58 12.79
N LEU A 405 6.09 -0.65 13.16
CA LEU A 405 5.69 -1.70 12.26
C LEU A 405 4.75 -2.63 13.01
N PRO A 406 3.58 -2.93 12.44
CA PRO A 406 2.75 -4.00 12.96
C PRO A 406 3.50 -5.33 12.94
N GLN A 407 3.53 -6.05 14.06
CA GLN A 407 4.05 -7.40 14.06
C GLN A 407 3.01 -8.36 13.50
N ARG A 408 3.51 -9.46 12.95
CA ARG A 408 2.67 -10.48 12.33
C ARG A 408 3.10 -11.86 12.76
N ASP A 409 2.12 -12.75 12.80
CA ASP A 409 2.33 -14.18 12.87
C ASP A 409 1.56 -14.87 11.74
N THR A 410 2.05 -16.03 11.32
CA THR A 410 1.49 -16.77 10.20
C THR A 410 1.46 -18.26 10.50
N VAL A 411 0.26 -18.83 10.49
CA VAL A 411 0.07 -20.28 10.54
C VAL A 411 -0.17 -20.78 9.13
N ARG A 412 0.77 -21.57 8.61
CA ARG A 412 0.62 -22.26 7.33
C ARG A 412 -0.18 -23.55 7.49
N VAL A 413 -1.41 -23.52 7.02
CA VAL A 413 -2.37 -24.62 7.09
C VAL A 413 -2.27 -25.47 5.83
N ALA A 414 -1.92 -26.74 6.00
CA ALA A 414 -1.96 -27.76 4.97
C ALA A 414 -3.31 -28.47 5.02
N PHE A 415 -3.98 -28.59 3.88
CA PHE A 415 -5.27 -29.27 3.80
C PHE A 415 -5.47 -30.03 2.49
N THR A 416 -6.31 -31.06 2.55
CA THR A 416 -6.86 -31.77 1.40
C THR A 416 -8.37 -31.73 1.50
N ALA A 417 -9.07 -31.57 0.37
CA ALA A 417 -10.52 -31.50 0.35
C ALA A 417 -11.10 -32.41 -0.73
N ALA A 418 -12.06 -33.23 -0.34
CA ALA A 418 -12.99 -33.86 -1.26
C ALA A 418 -14.25 -32.96 -1.36
N PRO A 419 -14.82 -32.79 -2.57
CA PRO A 419 -16.07 -32.09 -2.74
C PRO A 419 -17.21 -32.93 -2.14
N LEU A 420 -18.33 -32.28 -1.84
CA LEU A 420 -19.57 -33.02 -1.60
C LEU A 420 -19.90 -33.89 -2.84
N PRO A 421 -20.40 -35.12 -2.64
CA PRO A 421 -21.11 -35.84 -3.69
C PRO A 421 -22.14 -34.94 -4.38
N ASN A 422 -22.23 -35.06 -5.70
CA ASN A 422 -23.17 -34.32 -6.55
C ASN A 422 -23.46 -35.19 -7.79
N GLY A 423 -24.33 -36.16 -7.61
CA GLY A 423 -24.86 -37.09 -8.59
C GLY A 423 -26.04 -36.47 -9.33
N PRO A 424 -26.34 -36.94 -10.55
CA PRO A 424 -27.48 -36.44 -11.30
C PRO A 424 -28.80 -36.84 -10.61
N PRO A 425 -29.83 -35.99 -10.65
CA PRO A 425 -31.15 -36.36 -10.17
C PRO A 425 -31.75 -37.48 -11.03
N GLN A 426 -32.51 -38.36 -10.39
CA GLN A 426 -33.26 -39.42 -11.05
C GLN A 426 -34.73 -39.03 -11.17
N LEU A 427 -35.29 -39.22 -12.36
CA LEU A 427 -36.71 -38.99 -12.63
C LEU A 427 -37.37 -40.32 -13.01
N LEU A 428 -38.37 -40.73 -12.23
CA LEU A 428 -39.19 -41.90 -12.49
C LEU A 428 -40.60 -41.46 -12.87
N SER A 429 -41.22 -42.16 -13.81
CA SER A 429 -42.60 -41.90 -14.25
C SER A 429 -43.47 -43.13 -14.11
N THR A 430 -44.73 -42.96 -13.70
CA THR A 430 -45.73 -44.05 -13.75
C THR A 430 -46.39 -44.17 -15.13
N ALA A 431 -46.03 -43.32 -16.10
CA ALA A 431 -46.54 -43.41 -17.45
C ALA A 431 -46.14 -44.72 -18.13
N ALA A 432 -47.13 -45.43 -18.68
CA ALA A 432 -46.87 -46.53 -19.60
C ALA A 432 -46.51 -45.96 -20.99
N LEU A 433 -45.23 -46.09 -21.37
CA LEU A 433 -44.74 -45.58 -22.66
C LEU A 433 -44.83 -46.66 -23.76
N PRO A 434 -45.14 -46.27 -25.02
CA PRO A 434 -45.44 -44.93 -25.48
C PRO A 434 -46.86 -44.49 -25.09
N LEU A 435 -46.98 -43.30 -24.51
CA LEU A 435 -48.28 -42.66 -24.29
C LEU A 435 -48.87 -42.25 -25.64
N ARG A 436 -50.08 -42.73 -25.94
CA ARG A 436 -50.87 -42.29 -27.09
C ARG A 436 -52.18 -41.73 -26.57
N ALA A 437 -52.52 -40.52 -26.99
CA ALA A 437 -53.80 -39.89 -26.69
C ALA A 437 -54.41 -39.31 -27.97
N ARG A 438 -55.73 -39.23 -27.97
CA ARG A 438 -56.56 -38.51 -28.93
C ARG A 438 -56.93 -37.14 -28.36
N VAL A 439 -57.35 -36.24 -29.22
CA VAL A 439 -57.97 -34.97 -28.80
C VAL A 439 -59.20 -35.30 -27.94
N GLY A 440 -59.32 -34.67 -26.77
CA GLY A 440 -60.31 -35.00 -25.74
C GLY A 440 -59.82 -35.92 -24.63
N ASP A 441 -58.76 -36.72 -24.84
CA ASP A 441 -58.31 -37.69 -23.84
C ASP A 441 -57.69 -37.03 -22.62
N VAL A 442 -57.82 -37.75 -21.50
CA VAL A 442 -57.23 -37.38 -20.23
C VAL A 442 -56.07 -38.27 -19.86
N ILE A 443 -54.84 -37.74 -19.97
CA ILE A 443 -53.63 -38.44 -19.53
C ILE A 443 -53.25 -37.96 -18.14
N THR A 444 -53.00 -38.92 -17.25
CA THR A 444 -52.56 -38.67 -15.88
C THR A 444 -51.43 -39.64 -15.55
N PHE A 445 -50.29 -39.15 -15.06
CA PHE A 445 -49.19 -39.99 -14.57
C PHE A 445 -48.33 -39.23 -13.58
N ASP A 446 -47.59 -39.95 -12.76
CA ASP A 446 -46.86 -39.38 -11.64
C ASP A 446 -45.40 -39.26 -12.02
N LEU A 447 -44.75 -38.21 -11.53
CA LEU A 447 -43.30 -38.02 -11.65
C LEU A 447 -42.68 -38.01 -10.27
N THR A 448 -41.76 -38.93 -10.03
CA THR A 448 -40.96 -38.95 -8.80
C THR A 448 -39.55 -38.52 -9.16
N ALA A 449 -39.16 -37.34 -8.69
CA ALA A 449 -37.79 -36.87 -8.77
C ALA A 449 -37.09 -37.14 -7.43
N THR A 450 -35.91 -37.75 -7.50
CA THR A 450 -35.05 -37.99 -6.33
C THR A 450 -33.65 -37.54 -6.66
N ASP A 451 -32.97 -36.97 -5.67
CA ASP A 451 -31.56 -36.63 -5.79
C ASP A 451 -30.77 -37.57 -4.89
N PRO A 452 -29.72 -38.26 -5.38
CA PRO A 452 -28.93 -39.17 -4.56
C PRO A 452 -28.21 -38.46 -3.41
N ASP A 453 -27.98 -37.15 -3.52
CA ASP A 453 -27.28 -36.33 -2.53
C ASP A 453 -28.24 -35.38 -1.77
N ASN A 454 -29.54 -35.51 -2.04
CA ASN A 454 -30.63 -34.74 -1.45
C ASN A 454 -30.51 -33.23 -1.70
N ASP A 455 -29.94 -32.86 -2.86
CA ASP A 455 -29.88 -31.48 -3.32
C ASP A 455 -31.29 -30.96 -3.71
N PRO A 456 -31.56 -29.64 -3.58
CA PRO A 456 -32.82 -29.05 -4.00
C PRO A 456 -33.08 -29.25 -5.50
N LEU A 457 -34.21 -29.87 -5.82
CA LEU A 457 -34.59 -30.15 -7.21
C LEU A 457 -35.49 -29.06 -7.79
N THR A 458 -35.35 -28.80 -9.08
CA THR A 458 -36.29 -28.00 -9.88
C THR A 458 -36.77 -28.83 -11.06
N LEU A 459 -38.08 -29.03 -11.19
CA LEU A 459 -38.67 -29.72 -12.34
C LEU A 459 -39.17 -28.72 -13.37
N THR A 460 -38.91 -29.02 -14.65
CA THR A 460 -39.45 -28.27 -15.79
C THR A 460 -40.07 -29.25 -16.78
N MET A 461 -41.11 -28.79 -17.48
CA MET A 461 -41.77 -29.57 -18.53
C MET A 461 -41.70 -28.80 -19.85
N THR A 462 -41.19 -29.47 -20.88
CA THR A 462 -41.08 -28.90 -22.23
C THR A 462 -41.71 -29.86 -23.24
N GLY A 463 -42.48 -29.30 -24.17
CA GLY A 463 -43.08 -30.05 -25.27
C GLY A 463 -42.20 -30.01 -26.50
N ARG A 464 -42.18 -31.08 -27.30
CA ARG A 464 -41.48 -31.10 -28.58
C ARG A 464 -42.45 -30.73 -29.69
N GLY A 465 -42.36 -29.49 -30.19
CA GLY A 465 -43.24 -28.98 -31.25
C GLY A 465 -44.55 -28.37 -30.75
N PHE A 466 -44.72 -28.24 -29.42
CA PHE A 466 -45.84 -27.54 -28.81
C PHE A 466 -45.39 -26.96 -27.45
N ALA A 467 -46.04 -25.87 -27.01
CA ALA A 467 -45.88 -25.40 -25.64
C ALA A 467 -46.85 -26.19 -24.76
N PRO A 468 -46.42 -26.85 -23.67
CA PRO A 468 -47.35 -27.60 -22.84
C PRO A 468 -48.54 -26.73 -22.45
N ALA A 469 -48.32 -25.52 -21.93
CA ALA A 469 -49.38 -24.62 -21.48
C ALA A 469 -50.49 -24.38 -22.52
N SER A 470 -50.20 -24.41 -23.83
CA SER A 470 -51.21 -24.25 -24.88
C SER A 470 -52.18 -25.43 -24.99
N LEU A 471 -51.83 -26.58 -24.42
CA LEU A 471 -52.65 -27.79 -24.34
C LEU A 471 -53.31 -27.95 -22.96
N GLY A 472 -53.40 -26.87 -22.17
CA GLY A 472 -54.05 -26.93 -20.85
C GLY A 472 -53.27 -27.75 -19.84
N ALA A 473 -51.94 -27.58 -19.85
CA ALA A 473 -51.01 -28.54 -19.31
C ALA A 473 -50.34 -28.20 -17.97
N PRO A 474 -50.92 -28.55 -16.81
CA PRO A 474 -50.36 -28.15 -15.52
C PRO A 474 -49.33 -29.14 -14.95
N LEU A 475 -48.03 -28.83 -15.04
CA LEU A 475 -47.06 -29.45 -14.12
C LEU A 475 -47.32 -28.90 -12.71
N ARG A 476 -47.96 -29.69 -11.86
CA ARG A 476 -48.18 -29.34 -10.44
C ARG A 476 -47.11 -30.00 -9.60
N TRP A 477 -46.36 -29.20 -8.85
CA TRP A 477 -45.35 -29.67 -7.91
C TRP A 477 -45.69 -29.15 -6.52
N ALA A 478 -45.78 -30.06 -5.56
CA ALA A 478 -45.81 -29.73 -4.13
C ALA A 478 -44.56 -30.35 -3.47
N PRO A 479 -43.62 -29.55 -2.94
CA PRO A 479 -42.54 -30.08 -2.13
C PRO A 479 -43.12 -30.61 -0.83
N THR A 480 -43.08 -31.94 -0.61
CA THR A 480 -43.35 -32.51 0.70
C THR A 480 -42.20 -32.14 1.62
N ALA A 481 -42.47 -31.31 2.63
CA ALA A 481 -41.50 -31.05 3.69
C ALA A 481 -41.11 -32.38 4.34
N THR A 482 -39.79 -32.59 4.45
CA THR A 482 -39.05 -33.80 4.83
C THR A 482 -39.03 -34.92 3.78
N SER A 483 -37.86 -35.05 3.13
CA SER A 483 -37.44 -36.08 2.16
C SER A 483 -38.08 -36.02 0.77
N CYS A 484 -37.19 -36.06 -0.24
CA CYS A 484 -37.53 -36.23 -1.65
C CYS A 484 -38.24 -37.57 -1.86
N ALA A 485 -39.55 -37.58 -2.12
CA ALA A 485 -40.22 -38.47 -3.09
C ALA A 485 -41.77 -38.39 -3.00
N ALA A 486 -42.36 -38.58 -4.19
CA ALA A 486 -43.74 -38.95 -4.51
C ALA A 486 -44.84 -37.86 -4.47
N VAL A 487 -45.29 -37.42 -5.66
CA VAL A 487 -46.65 -36.88 -5.88
C VAL A 487 -47.14 -37.19 -7.30
N SER A 488 -48.46 -37.34 -7.42
CA SER A 488 -49.17 -37.62 -8.66
C SER A 488 -49.38 -36.42 -9.57
N ALA A 489 -49.36 -36.62 -10.90
CA ALA A 489 -50.00 -35.62 -11.76
C ALA A 489 -51.52 -35.81 -11.66
N GLY A 490 -52.25 -34.71 -11.67
CA GLY A 490 -53.71 -34.74 -11.83
C GLY A 490 -54.09 -34.88 -13.32
N PRO A 491 -55.38 -35.11 -13.62
CA PRO A 491 -55.89 -35.28 -14.99
C PRO A 491 -55.79 -34.03 -15.87
N TRP A 492 -55.61 -34.26 -17.17
CA TRP A 492 -55.47 -33.23 -18.22
C TRP A 492 -56.52 -33.43 -19.29
N ILE A 493 -57.46 -32.54 -19.52
CA ILE A 493 -58.41 -32.68 -20.63
C ILE A 493 -57.76 -32.10 -21.89
N ALA A 494 -57.55 -32.90 -22.93
CA ALA A 494 -57.16 -32.36 -24.23
C ALA A 494 -58.33 -31.54 -24.81
N GLY A 495 -58.29 -30.22 -24.60
CA GLY A 495 -59.18 -29.26 -25.25
C GLY A 495 -58.90 -29.13 -26.75
N PRO A 496 -59.87 -28.58 -27.51
CA PRO A 496 -59.98 -28.70 -28.97
C PRO A 496 -58.78 -28.23 -29.78
#